data_AF-R4J0S0-F1
#
_entry.id   AF-R4J0S0-F1
#
_cell.length_a   1.000
_cell.length_b   1.000
_cell.length_c   1.000
_cell.angle_alpha   90.00
_cell.angle_beta   90.00
_cell.angle_gamma   90.00
#
_symmetry.space_group_name_H-M   'P 1'
#
loop_
_entity.id
_entity.type
_entity.pdbx_description
1 polymer ?
#
loop_
_entity_poly.entity_id
_entity_poly.type
_entity_poly.pdbx_seq_one_letter_code
_entity_poly.pdbx_strand_id
1 'polypeptide(L)'
;MMKMIFSLMLITFSIIMLFMNNPLSMGLMILIQTLLTCLLSGMIIKTYWFSYILFLTFLGGLLVLFIYVSSIASNELFNLSFNLKLIFFLITTMFLLTTYMYYNNMMWMNLSFNSEMDNFLNLKLFFNNENKINLSKLYNNQTYMMMMMMIIYLFITLIAVVKITNIFYGPLRSSSF
;
A
#
# COMPACT_ATOMS: atom_id res chain seq x y z
N MET A 1 16.88 -0.92 -12.48
CA MET A 1 17.35 0.16 -11.57
C MET A 1 16.24 0.70 -10.70
N MET A 2 15.28 1.46 -11.23
CA MET A 2 14.21 2.08 -10.42
C MET A 2 13.39 1.07 -9.59
N LYS A 3 13.01 -0.08 -10.18
CA LYS A 3 12.32 -1.16 -9.45
C LYS A 3 13.12 -1.64 -8.23
N MET A 4 14.44 -1.82 -8.36
CA MET A 4 15.29 -2.27 -7.25
C MET A 4 15.40 -1.21 -6.16
N ILE A 5 15.52 0.07 -6.55
CA ILE A 5 15.55 1.18 -5.60
C ILE A 5 14.24 1.21 -4.79
N PHE A 6 13.09 1.13 -5.46
CA PHE A 6 11.81 1.11 -4.75
C PHE A 6 11.61 -0.14 -3.88
N SER A 7 12.02 -1.33 -4.33
CA SER A 7 11.86 -2.54 -3.50
C SER A 7 12.72 -2.48 -2.25
N LEU A 8 13.92 -1.91 -2.36
CA LEU A 8 14.79 -1.72 -1.21
C LEU A 8 14.26 -0.62 -0.29
N MET A 9 13.73 0.48 -0.82
CA MET A 9 13.05 1.50 -0.01
C MET A 9 11.85 0.93 0.75
N LEU A 10 11.08 0.01 0.16
CA LEU A 10 10.01 -0.69 0.89
C LEU A 10 10.54 -1.46 2.09
N ILE A 11 11.67 -2.15 1.94
CA ILE A 11 12.27 -2.93 3.02
C ILE A 11 12.73 -1.98 4.14
N THR A 12 13.38 -0.86 3.81
CA THR A 12 13.85 0.08 4.83
C THR A 12 12.68 0.69 5.62
N PHE A 13 11.63 1.16 4.94
CA PHE A 13 10.44 1.69 5.62
C PHE A 13 9.70 0.65 6.46
N SER A 14 9.65 -0.61 6.01
CA SER A 14 9.04 -1.69 6.81
C SER A 14 9.80 -1.97 8.11
N ILE A 15 11.13 -1.85 8.11
CA ILE A 15 11.94 -2.04 9.32
C ILE A 15 11.77 -0.84 10.26
N ILE A 16 11.73 0.38 9.73
CA ILE A 16 11.52 1.59 10.53
C ILE A 16 10.17 1.55 11.25
N MET A 17 9.14 1.04 10.57
CA MET A 17 7.78 0.87 11.12
C MET A 17 7.74 0.04 12.41
N LEU A 18 8.61 -0.96 12.55
CA LEU A 18 8.65 -1.82 13.75
C LEU A 18 9.05 -1.04 15.02
N PHE A 19 9.72 0.10 14.87
CA PHE A 19 10.28 0.86 15.98
C PHE A 19 9.55 2.20 16.25
N MET A 20 8.49 2.50 15.50
CA MET A 20 7.70 3.71 15.69
C MET A 20 6.56 3.46 16.68
N ASN A 21 6.52 4.23 17.76
CA ASN A 21 5.49 4.07 18.81
C ASN A 21 4.29 4.99 18.60
N ASN A 22 4.48 6.15 17.97
CA ASN A 22 3.42 7.15 17.86
C ASN A 22 2.44 6.78 16.75
N PRO A 23 1.12 6.66 17.03
CA PRO A 23 0.15 6.13 16.08
C PRO A 23 0.01 7.02 14.83
N LEU A 24 0.17 8.34 14.98
CA LEU A 24 0.19 9.28 13.85
C LEU A 24 1.42 9.06 12.95
N SER A 25 2.60 8.81 13.54
CA SER A 25 3.81 8.53 12.78
C SER A 25 3.74 7.18 12.05
N MET A 26 3.09 6.20 12.68
CA MET A 26 2.83 4.90 12.07
C MET A 26 1.88 5.04 10.87
N GLY A 27 0.80 5.83 11.01
CA GLY A 27 -0.12 6.13 9.90
C GLY A 27 0.57 6.79 8.70
N LEU A 28 1.44 7.77 8.95
CA LEU A 28 2.22 8.43 7.90
C LEU A 28 3.18 7.44 7.21
N MET A 29 3.83 6.56 7.95
CA MET A 29 4.70 5.54 7.36
C MET A 29 3.94 4.50 6.54
N ILE A 30 2.71 4.13 6.93
CA ILE A 30 1.86 3.27 6.09
C ILE A 30 1.52 3.98 4.76
N LEU A 31 1.25 5.29 4.78
CA LEU A 31 0.98 6.05 3.56
C LEU A 31 2.19 6.05 2.60
N ILE A 32 3.41 6.26 3.13
CA ILE A 32 4.63 6.22 2.30
C ILE A 32 4.86 4.81 1.76
N GLN A 33 4.68 3.77 2.57
CA GLN A 33 4.84 2.38 2.14
C GLN A 33 3.84 2.01 1.04
N THR A 34 2.57 2.41 1.18
CA THR A 34 1.52 2.13 0.18
C THR A 34 1.76 2.87 -1.13
N LEU A 35 2.29 4.09 -1.10
CA LEU A 35 2.74 4.78 -2.30
C LEU A 35 3.84 4.00 -3.03
N LEU A 36 4.85 3.54 -2.30
CA LEU A 36 5.97 2.77 -2.87
C LEU A 36 5.50 1.42 -3.44
N THR A 37 4.55 0.73 -2.80
CA THR A 37 3.98 -0.52 -3.34
C THR A 37 3.15 -0.29 -4.59
N CYS A 38 2.38 0.81 -4.67
CA CYS A 38 1.64 1.19 -5.88
C CYS A 38 2.58 1.42 -7.06
N LEU A 39 3.68 2.15 -6.83
CA LEU A 39 4.67 2.42 -7.88
C LEU A 39 5.35 1.14 -8.37
N LEU A 40 5.71 0.22 -7.47
CA LEU A 40 6.30 -1.07 -7.84
C LEU A 40 5.33 -1.98 -8.59
N SER A 41 4.10 -2.12 -8.09
CA SER A 41 3.09 -2.96 -8.74
C SER A 41 2.74 -2.42 -10.14
N GLY A 42 2.67 -1.11 -10.32
CA GLY A 42 2.48 -0.49 -11.64
C GLY A 42 3.62 -0.78 -12.62
N MET A 43 4.86 -0.97 -12.14
CA MET A 43 6.00 -1.33 -12.98
C MET A 43 6.11 -2.84 -13.25
N ILE A 44 5.42 -3.68 -12.47
CA ILE A 44 5.45 -5.15 -12.63
C ILE A 44 4.30 -5.62 -13.52
N ILE A 45 3.14 -4.98 -13.42
CA ILE A 45 1.94 -5.40 -14.16
C ILE A 45 1.92 -4.71 -15.53
N LYS A 46 1.33 -5.37 -16.52
CA LYS A 46 1.21 -4.85 -17.89
C LYS A 46 0.37 -3.57 -18.01
N THR A 47 -0.47 -3.28 -17.04
CA THR A 47 -1.43 -2.16 -17.07
C THR A 47 -1.55 -1.54 -15.68
N TYR A 48 -1.59 -0.22 -15.59
CA TYR A 48 -1.62 0.51 -14.31
C TYR A 48 -2.94 0.42 -13.54
N TRP A 49 -4.00 -0.16 -14.11
CA TRP A 49 -5.34 -0.20 -13.50
C TRP A 49 -5.34 -0.84 -12.10
N PHE A 50 -4.60 -1.94 -11.91
CA PHE A 50 -4.50 -2.60 -10.61
C PHE A 50 -3.77 -1.75 -9.56
N SER A 51 -2.65 -1.10 -9.95
CA SER A 51 -1.93 -0.18 -9.05
C SER A 51 -2.78 1.02 -8.64
N TYR A 52 -3.66 1.52 -9.52
CA TYR A 52 -4.57 2.61 -9.17
C TYR A 52 -5.66 2.19 -8.19
N ILE A 53 -6.27 1.00 -8.35
CA ILE A 53 -7.26 0.48 -7.39
C ILE A 53 -6.62 0.30 -6.01
N LEU A 54 -5.39 -0.23 -5.97
CA LEU A 54 -4.65 -0.40 -4.72
C LEU A 54 -4.42 0.94 -4.04
N PHE A 55 -4.01 1.96 -4.78
CA PHE A 55 -3.79 3.30 -4.23
C PHE A 55 -5.06 3.91 -3.63
N LEU A 56 -6.17 3.89 -4.37
CA LEU A 56 -7.43 4.50 -3.96
C LEU A 56 -8.03 3.85 -2.71
N THR A 57 -8.02 2.51 -2.67
CA THR A 57 -8.60 1.77 -1.53
C THR A 57 -7.78 1.96 -0.26
N PHE A 58 -6.45 1.92 -0.34
CA PHE A 58 -5.59 2.18 0.82
C PHE A 58 -5.64 3.62 1.31
N LEU A 59 -5.64 4.61 0.41
CA LEU A 59 -5.69 6.01 0.81
C LEU A 59 -7.03 6.35 1.48
N GLY A 60 -8.14 5.83 0.96
CA GLY A 60 -9.46 5.98 1.58
C GLY A 60 -9.53 5.38 2.99
N GLY A 61 -9.01 4.17 3.19
CA GLY A 61 -8.97 3.52 4.51
C GLY A 61 -8.06 4.24 5.51
N LEU A 62 -6.91 4.74 5.07
CA LEU A 62 -5.95 5.45 5.94
C LEU A 62 -6.50 6.79 6.42
N LEU A 63 -7.26 7.51 5.61
CA LEU A 63 -7.86 8.79 6.03
C LEU A 63 -8.88 8.59 7.16
N VAL A 64 -9.70 7.53 7.10
CA VAL A 64 -10.64 7.19 8.19
C VAL A 64 -9.88 6.87 9.48
N LEU A 65 -8.79 6.11 9.37
CA LEU A 65 -7.95 5.74 10.51
C LEU A 65 -7.27 6.97 11.14
N PHE A 66 -6.84 7.94 10.31
CA PHE A 66 -6.27 9.20 10.76
C PHE A 66 -7.26 10.05 11.59
N ILE A 67 -8.51 10.15 11.14
CA ILE A 67 -9.58 10.86 11.87
C ILE A 67 -9.84 10.15 13.21
N TYR A 68 -9.89 8.81 13.22
CA TYR A 68 -10.12 8.05 14.44
C TYR A 68 -9.00 8.26 15.48
N VAL A 69 -7.73 8.13 15.07
CA VAL A 69 -6.58 8.30 15.97
C VAL A 69 -6.48 9.72 16.51
N SER A 70 -6.67 10.74 15.66
CA SER A 70 -6.64 12.14 16.10
C SER A 70 -7.78 12.49 17.08
N SER A 71 -8.90 11.75 17.04
CA SER A 71 -10.00 11.95 17.99
C SER A 71 -9.78 11.30 19.37
N ILE A 72 -8.86 10.33 19.46
CA ILE A 72 -8.66 9.51 20.66
C ILE A 72 -7.34 9.82 21.38
N ALA A 73 -6.26 10.07 20.65
CA ALA A 73 -4.95 10.31 21.24
C ALA A 73 -4.69 11.81 21.41
N SER A 74 -4.20 12.23 22.58
CA SER A 74 -3.58 13.54 22.75
C SER A 74 -2.35 13.66 21.84
N ASN A 75 -2.10 14.86 21.29
CA ASN A 75 -0.90 15.16 20.52
C ASN A 75 0.36 15.07 21.41
N GLU A 76 0.88 13.86 21.63
CA GLU A 76 2.15 13.66 22.31
C GLU A 76 3.30 14.15 21.44
N LEU A 77 4.28 14.81 22.06
CA LEU A 77 5.46 15.31 21.37
C LEU A 77 6.30 14.13 20.85
N PHE A 78 6.72 14.24 19.59
CA PHE A 78 7.44 13.18 18.89
C PHE A 78 8.89 13.07 19.39
N ASN A 79 9.17 12.14 20.32
CA ASN A 79 10.52 11.84 20.79
C ASN A 79 11.15 10.70 19.97
N LEU A 80 11.99 11.05 19.00
CA LEU A 80 12.88 10.10 18.31
C LEU A 80 14.03 9.69 19.23
N SER A 81 14.13 8.40 19.53
CA SER A 81 15.29 7.85 20.26
C SER A 81 16.55 7.94 19.39
N PHE A 82 17.72 8.13 20.02
CA PHE A 82 19.01 8.12 19.32
C PHE A 82 19.30 6.75 18.67
N ASN A 83 18.82 5.66 19.28
CA ASN A 83 18.98 4.30 18.76
C ASN A 83 18.26 4.10 17.41
N LEU A 84 17.09 4.71 17.25
CA LEU A 84 16.36 4.73 15.97
C LEU A 84 17.18 5.39 14.87
N LYS A 85 17.87 6.50 15.18
CA LYS A 85 18.72 7.21 14.22
C LYS A 85 19.92 6.36 13.77
N LEU A 86 20.54 5.62 14.71
CA LEU A 86 21.65 4.70 14.42
C LEU A 86 21.20 3.51 13.56
N ILE A 87 20.07 2.87 13.89
CA ILE A 87 19.50 1.79 13.10
C ILE A 87 19.18 2.28 11.69
N PHE A 88 18.59 3.47 11.56
CA PHE A 88 18.31 4.08 10.26
C PHE A 88 19.60 4.28 9.44
N PHE A 89 20.64 4.85 10.06
CA PHE A 89 21.92 5.06 9.39
C PHE A 89 22.52 3.73 8.89
N LEU A 90 22.55 2.69 9.72
CA LEU A 90 23.07 1.36 9.34
C LEU A 90 22.28 0.73 8.18
N ILE A 91 20.95 0.87 8.19
CA ILE A 91 20.12 0.34 7.11
C ILE A 91 20.40 1.11 5.81
N THR A 92 20.55 2.43 5.87
CA THR A 92 20.83 3.25 4.68
C THR A 92 22.22 3.00 4.09
N THR A 93 23.23 2.71 4.92
CA THR A 93 24.57 2.38 4.43
C THR A 93 24.59 0.99 3.79
N MET A 94 23.91 0.01 4.38
CA MET A 94 23.72 -1.30 3.75
C MET A 94 22.98 -1.19 2.41
N PHE A 95 21.99 -0.31 2.33
CA PHE A 95 21.27 -0.06 1.08
C PHE A 95 22.21 0.46 -0.02
N LEU A 96 23.01 1.51 0.26
CA LEU A 96 23.96 2.05 -0.72
C LEU A 96 24.94 0.97 -1.21
N LEU A 97 25.45 0.15 -0.30
CA LEU A 97 26.34 -0.96 -0.64
C LEU A 97 25.66 -1.98 -1.56
N THR A 98 24.44 -2.41 -1.25
CA THR A 98 23.72 -3.37 -2.10
C THR A 98 23.46 -2.81 -3.51
N THR A 99 23.08 -1.54 -3.62
CA THR A 99 22.84 -0.93 -4.94
C THR A 99 24.11 -0.84 -5.78
N TYR A 100 25.25 -0.58 -5.15
CA TYR A 100 26.54 -0.55 -5.81
C TYR A 100 26.98 -1.95 -6.28
N MET A 101 26.80 -2.97 -5.43
CA MET A 101 27.20 -4.35 -5.75
C MET A 101 26.39 -4.94 -6.91
N TYR A 102 25.09 -4.63 -7.00
CA TYR A 102 24.21 -5.17 -8.03
C TYR A 102 24.04 -4.26 -9.26
N TYR A 103 24.89 -3.24 -9.41
CA TYR A 103 24.76 -2.28 -10.51
C TYR A 103 24.76 -2.97 -11.90
N ASN A 104 25.57 -4.01 -12.09
CA ASN A 104 25.70 -4.65 -13.40
C ASN A 104 24.76 -5.83 -13.63
N ASN A 105 24.22 -6.48 -12.59
CA ASN A 105 23.47 -7.73 -12.73
C ASN A 105 21.97 -7.56 -12.44
N MET A 106 21.30 -6.78 -13.29
CA MET A 106 19.90 -6.36 -13.12
C MET A 106 18.89 -7.26 -13.83
N MET A 107 19.19 -8.55 -13.98
CA MET A 107 18.28 -9.48 -14.68
C MET A 107 17.06 -9.89 -13.84
N TRP A 108 17.18 -9.94 -12.52
CA TRP A 108 16.13 -10.52 -11.66
C TRP A 108 14.80 -9.73 -11.67
N MET A 109 14.84 -8.42 -11.94
CA MET A 109 13.68 -7.52 -11.80
C MET A 109 12.99 -7.18 -13.15
N ASN A 110 13.53 -7.66 -14.27
CA ASN A 110 13.04 -7.35 -15.63
C ASN A 110 12.09 -8.43 -16.18
N LEU A 111 11.48 -9.24 -15.31
CA LEU A 111 10.61 -10.35 -15.71
C LEU A 111 9.32 -9.92 -16.43
N SER A 112 8.94 -8.64 -16.35
CA SER A 112 7.78 -8.10 -17.03
C SER A 112 8.08 -6.80 -17.77
N PHE A 113 7.76 -6.82 -19.07
CA PHE A 113 7.63 -5.63 -19.89
C PHE A 113 6.22 -5.05 -19.69
N ASN A 114 6.19 -3.76 -19.36
CA ASN A 114 4.95 -2.99 -19.34
C ASN A 114 4.57 -2.70 -20.79
N SER A 115 3.37 -3.08 -21.23
CA SER A 115 2.92 -2.84 -22.61
C SER A 115 2.71 -1.35 -22.90
N GLU A 116 2.50 -0.53 -21.86
CA GLU A 116 2.46 0.93 -21.99
C GLU A 116 3.84 1.58 -22.18
N MET A 117 4.94 0.82 -22.03
CA MET A 117 6.30 1.28 -22.35
C MET A 117 6.69 1.01 -23.81
N ASP A 118 5.86 0.29 -24.58
CA ASP A 118 6.12 0.08 -25.99
C ASP A 118 5.99 1.41 -26.76
N ASN A 119 6.88 1.62 -27.73
CA ASN A 119 6.88 2.82 -28.54
C ASN A 119 5.48 3.09 -29.14
N PHE A 120 5.05 4.34 -29.06
CA PHE A 120 3.81 4.85 -29.66
C PHE A 120 3.66 4.51 -31.16
N LEU A 121 4.69 4.06 -31.85
CA LEU A 121 4.58 3.63 -33.26
C LEU A 121 4.01 2.21 -33.42
N ASN A 122 3.99 1.37 -32.38
CA ASN A 122 3.41 0.02 -32.41
C ASN A 122 1.89 -0.01 -32.13
N LEU A 123 1.22 1.11 -32.45
CA LEU A 123 -0.13 1.48 -32.08
C LEU A 123 -1.23 0.62 -32.74
N LYS A 124 -1.29 -0.67 -32.42
CA LYS A 124 -2.55 -1.46 -32.42
C LYS A 124 -3.50 -1.03 -31.27
N LEU A 125 -3.45 0.25 -30.92
CA LEU A 125 -4.02 0.85 -29.70
C LEU A 125 -5.53 1.10 -29.82
N PHE A 126 -6.13 0.91 -31.00
CA PHE A 126 -7.59 0.99 -31.16
C PHE A 126 -8.34 -0.30 -30.79
N PHE A 127 -7.68 -1.46 -30.80
CA PHE A 127 -8.24 -2.68 -30.21
C PHE A 127 -7.54 -2.96 -28.88
N ASN A 128 -7.84 -2.11 -27.91
CA ASN A 128 -7.37 -2.21 -26.54
C ASN A 128 -7.99 -3.47 -25.87
N ASN A 129 -7.43 -4.64 -26.18
CA ASN A 129 -7.82 -5.94 -25.64
C ASN A 129 -7.17 -6.21 -24.27
N GLU A 130 -6.21 -5.39 -23.83
CA GLU A 130 -5.43 -5.69 -22.64
C GLU A 130 -6.24 -5.55 -21.35
N ASN A 131 -7.06 -4.50 -21.25
CA ASN A 131 -7.91 -4.25 -20.07
C ASN A 131 -9.25 -5.00 -20.12
N LYS A 132 -9.79 -5.29 -21.31
CA LYS A 132 -11.12 -5.92 -21.44
C LYS A 132 -11.14 -7.40 -21.04
N ILE A 133 -10.01 -8.10 -21.19
CA ILE A 133 -9.94 -9.56 -20.99
C ILE A 133 -9.78 -9.94 -19.51
N ASN A 134 -9.19 -9.10 -18.66
CA ASN A 134 -8.96 -9.47 -17.25
C ASN A 134 -10.14 -9.16 -16.32
N LEU A 135 -10.90 -8.08 -16.52
CA LEU A 135 -12.08 -7.81 -15.68
C LEU A 135 -13.23 -8.80 -15.95
N SER A 136 -13.47 -9.12 -17.22
CA SER A 136 -14.56 -10.03 -17.61
C SER A 136 -14.36 -11.45 -17.09
N LYS A 137 -13.10 -11.85 -16.82
CA LYS A 137 -12.79 -13.13 -16.18
C LYS A 137 -13.28 -13.26 -14.75
N LEU A 138 -13.42 -12.17 -13.99
CA LEU A 138 -13.88 -12.23 -12.59
C LEU A 138 -15.35 -12.65 -12.48
N TYR A 139 -16.17 -12.29 -13.47
CA TYR A 139 -17.58 -12.65 -13.56
C TYR A 139 -17.84 -13.92 -14.38
N ASN A 140 -16.79 -14.70 -14.70
CA ASN A 140 -16.96 -15.94 -15.45
C ASN A 140 -17.48 -17.07 -14.55
N ASN A 141 -18.06 -18.09 -15.17
CA ASN A 141 -18.68 -19.24 -14.50
C ASN A 141 -17.71 -19.98 -13.56
N GLN A 142 -16.40 -19.94 -13.85
CA GLN A 142 -15.37 -20.57 -13.01
C GLN A 142 -15.05 -19.80 -11.73
N THR A 143 -15.09 -18.46 -11.75
CA THR A 143 -14.72 -17.60 -10.62
C THR A 143 -15.93 -17.07 -9.86
N TYR A 144 -17.15 -17.33 -10.34
CA TYR A 144 -18.40 -16.87 -9.74
C TYR A 144 -18.51 -17.22 -8.24
N MET A 145 -18.09 -18.42 -7.84
CA MET A 145 -18.09 -18.81 -6.42
C MET A 145 -17.23 -17.90 -5.55
N MET A 146 -16.04 -17.52 -6.04
CA MET A 146 -15.15 -16.63 -5.29
C MET A 146 -15.74 -15.21 -5.18
N MET A 147 -16.44 -14.77 -6.22
CA MET A 147 -17.16 -13.49 -6.19
C MET A 147 -18.33 -13.50 -5.20
N MET A 148 -19.14 -14.58 -5.19
CA MET A 148 -20.25 -14.70 -4.23
C MET A 148 -19.76 -14.70 -2.79
N MET A 149 -18.63 -15.36 -2.51
CA MET A 149 -18.02 -15.31 -1.17
C MET A 149 -17.62 -13.89 -0.74
N MET A 150 -17.03 -13.11 -1.64
CA MET A 150 -16.64 -11.72 -1.35
C MET A 150 -17.86 -10.82 -1.05
N ILE A 151 -18.96 -10.99 -1.80
CA ILE A 151 -20.20 -10.24 -1.58
C ILE A 151 -20.81 -10.57 -0.21
N ILE A 152 -20.92 -11.86 0.12
CA ILE A 152 -21.45 -12.31 1.41
C ILE A 152 -20.57 -11.81 2.55
N TYR A 153 -19.25 -11.86 2.40
CA TYR A 153 -18.31 -11.35 3.39
C TYR A 153 -18.54 -9.85 3.67
N LEU A 154 -18.58 -9.00 2.64
CA LEU A 154 -18.82 -7.57 2.79
C LEU A 154 -20.21 -7.25 3.38
N PHE A 155 -21.21 -8.06 3.08
CA PHE A 155 -22.55 -7.90 3.65
C PHE A 155 -22.58 -8.22 5.15
N ILE A 156 -21.94 -9.33 5.56
CA ILE A 156 -21.84 -9.71 6.96
C ILE A 156 -21.03 -8.68 7.75
N THR A 157 -19.92 -8.16 7.20
CA THR A 157 -19.13 -7.12 7.88
C THR A 157 -19.95 -5.85 8.10
N LEU A 158 -20.77 -5.43 7.14
CA LEU A 158 -21.68 -4.29 7.34
C LEU A 158 -22.67 -4.53 8.48
N ILE A 159 -23.31 -5.70 8.54
CA ILE A 159 -24.24 -6.04 9.65
C ILE A 159 -23.49 -6.06 10.99
N ALA A 160 -22.29 -6.62 11.02
CA ALA A 160 -21.46 -6.68 12.23
C ALA A 160 -21.07 -5.28 12.70
N VAL A 161 -20.62 -4.40 11.80
CA VAL A 161 -20.27 -3.02 12.12
C VAL A 161 -21.46 -2.27 12.71
N VAL A 162 -22.66 -2.35 12.10
CA VAL A 162 -23.86 -1.70 12.64
C VAL A 162 -24.20 -2.21 14.05
N LYS A 163 -24.07 -3.52 14.30
CA LYS A 163 -24.31 -4.09 15.64
C LYS A 163 -23.28 -3.60 16.67
N ILE A 164 -22.00 -3.46 16.29
CA ILE A 164 -20.93 -2.96 17.17
C ILE A 164 -21.12 -1.46 17.45
N THR A 165 -21.54 -0.67 16.47
CA THR A 165 -21.73 0.78 16.65
C THR A 165 -22.99 1.16 17.42
N ASN A 166 -23.98 0.25 17.57
CA ASN A 166 -25.23 0.51 18.28
C ASN A 166 -25.09 0.55 19.83
N ILE A 167 -23.87 0.75 20.33
CA ILE A 167 -23.61 0.91 21.75
C ILE A 167 -23.80 2.38 22.13
N PHE A 168 -24.88 2.68 22.85
CA PHE A 168 -25.14 4.00 23.42
C PHE A 168 -24.37 4.18 24.74
N TYR A 169 -23.06 4.38 24.67
CA TYR A 169 -22.31 4.97 25.79
C TYR A 169 -21.95 6.42 25.47
N GLY A 170 -21.82 7.23 26.52
CA GLY A 170 -21.60 8.68 26.45
C GLY A 170 -20.38 9.09 25.61
N PRO A 171 -20.13 10.41 25.46
CA PRO A 171 -19.13 10.92 24.53
C PRO A 171 -17.76 10.26 24.73
N LEU A 172 -17.09 9.89 23.63
CA LEU A 172 -15.78 9.22 23.59
C LEU A 172 -14.65 10.02 24.28
N ARG A 173 -14.91 11.25 24.72
CA ARG A 173 -13.98 12.12 25.43
C ARG A 173 -14.42 12.23 26.88
N SER A 174 -13.62 11.71 27.82
CA SER A 174 -13.78 12.06 29.23
C SER A 174 -13.49 13.55 29.38
N SER A 175 -14.47 14.32 29.84
CA SER A 175 -14.23 15.67 30.35
C SER A 175 -13.53 15.53 31.70
N SER A 176 -12.21 15.37 31.71
CA SER A 176 -11.42 15.54 32.92
C SER A 176 -11.32 17.04 33.22
N PHE A 177 -12.18 17.52 34.12
CA PHE A 177 -11.85 18.67 34.96
C PHE A 177 -10.87 18.24 36.05
#